data_AF-A0A520PDD1-F1
#
_entry.id   AF-A0A520PDD1-F1
#
_cell.length_a   1.000
_cell.length_b   1.000
_cell.length_c   1.000
_cell.angle_alpha   90.00
_cell.angle_beta   90.00
_cell.angle_gamma   90.00
#
_symmetry.space_group_name_H-M   'P 1'
#
loop_
_entity.id
_entity.type
_entity.pdbx_description
1 polymer ?
#
loop_
_entity_poly.entity_id
_entity_poly.type
_entity_poly.pdbx_seq_one_letter_code
_entity_poly.pdbx_strand_id
1 'polypeptide(L)' 'MTPEELRTLTLFNTVESSPEINQRQLAQELDVSLGLTNTYFQRVLKKGWVRA' A
#
# COMPACT_ATOMS: atom_id res chain seq x y z
N MET A 1 -7.55 -4.38 -16.34
CA MET A 1 -6.62 -3.91 -15.29
C MET A 1 -5.67 -5.04 -14.94
N THR A 2 -4.40 -4.74 -14.75
CA THR A 2 -3.39 -5.71 -14.32
C THR A 2 -3.51 -5.96 -12.81
N PRO A 3 -3.02 -7.10 -12.29
CA PRO A 3 -2.96 -7.34 -10.85
C PRO A 3 -2.17 -6.26 -10.08
N GLU A 4 -1.17 -5.65 -10.70
CA GLU A 4 -0.38 -4.57 -10.09
C GLU A 4 -1.16 -3.26 -9.99
N GLU A 5 -1.96 -2.92 -11.01
CA GLU A 5 -2.86 -1.76 -10.98
C GLU A 5 -3.91 -1.92 -9.87
N LEU A 6 -4.51 -3.11 -9.74
CA LEU A 6 -5.48 -3.40 -8.69
C LEU A 6 -4.86 -3.22 -7.29
N ARG A 7 -3.67 -3.79 -7.05
CA ARG A 7 -2.96 -3.64 -5.77
C ARG A 7 -2.62 -2.18 -5.46
N THR A 8 -2.22 -1.41 -6.46
CA THR A 8 -1.92 0.02 -6.29
C THR A 8 -3.17 0.80 -5.88
N LEU A 9 -4.31 0.52 -6.52
CA LEU A 9 -5.59 1.15 -6.15
C LEU A 9 -6.05 0.72 -4.75
N THR A 10 -5.96 -0.57 -4.42
CA THR A 10 -6.27 -1.05 -3.07
C THR A 10 -5.40 -0.34 -2.03
N LEU A 11 -4.09 -0.20 -2.28
CA LEU A 11 -3.19 0.51 -1.37
C LEU A 11 -3.66 1.94 -1.11
N PHE A 12 -4.00 2.69 -2.15
CA PHE A 12 -4.47 4.06 -1.99
C PHE A 12 -5.79 4.13 -1.21
N ASN A 13 -6.76 3.30 -1.58
CA ASN A 13 -8.05 3.25 -0.89
C ASN A 13 -7.88 2.89 0.59
N THR A 14 -7.02 1.93 0.91
CA THR A 14 -6.78 1.49 2.30
C THR A 14 -6.08 2.57 3.12
N VAL A 15 -5.07 3.24 2.58
CA VAL A 15 -4.38 4.33 3.29
C VAL A 15 -5.28 5.56 3.48
N GLU A 16 -6.14 5.86 2.49
CA GLU A 16 -7.10 6.97 2.58
C GLU A 16 -8.22 6.68 3.57
N SER A 17 -8.77 5.46 3.58
CA SER A 17 -9.88 5.06 4.46
C SER A 17 -9.45 4.67 5.88
N SER A 18 -8.16 4.39 6.11
CA SER A 18 -7.62 3.97 7.40
C SER A 18 -6.21 4.53 7.61
N PRO A 19 -6.08 5.84 7.93
CA PRO A 19 -4.79 6.50 8.05
C PRO A 19 -3.91 5.93 9.18
N GLU A 20 -4.50 5.26 10.17
CA GLU A 20 -3.80 4.54 11.25
C GLU A 20 -3.32 3.12 10.88
N ILE A 21 -3.56 2.66 9.65
CA ILE A 21 -3.16 1.32 9.23
C ILE A 21 -1.63 1.16 9.27
N ASN A 22 -1.17 0.06 9.88
CA ASN A 22 0.25 -0.28 9.86
C ASN A 22 0.61 -1.20 8.68
N GLN A 23 1.91 -1.36 8.39
CA GLN A 23 2.38 -2.12 7.24
C GLN A 23 2.04 -3.62 7.30
N ARG A 24 1.81 -4.20 8.49
CA ARG A 24 1.40 -5.61 8.60
C ARG A 24 -0.07 -5.79 8.24
N GLN A 25 -0.92 -4.89 8.68
CA GLN A 25 -2.33 -4.86 8.30
C GLN A 25 -2.47 -4.60 6.79
N LEU A 26 -1.72 -3.64 6.24
CA LEU A 26 -1.71 -3.38 4.80
C LEU A 26 -1.26 -4.60 3.97
N ALA A 27 -0.30 -5.38 4.48
CA ALA A 27 0.15 -6.60 3.81
C ALA A 27 -0.96 -7.67 3.74
N GLN A 28 -1.79 -7.77 4.79
CA GLN A 28 -2.95 -8.65 4.82
C GLN A 28 -4.03 -8.20 3.83
N GLU A 29 -4.33 -6.90 3.78
CA GLU A 29 -5.30 -6.33 2.84
C GLU A 29 -4.90 -6.49 1.37
N LEU A 30 -3.59 -6.36 1.08
CA LEU A 30 -3.06 -6.47 -0.27
C LEU A 30 -2.77 -7.91 -0.72
N ASP A 31 -2.91 -8.89 0.18
CA ASP A 31 -2.51 -10.30 -0.02
C ASP A 31 -1.08 -10.43 -0.59
N VAL A 32 -0.13 -9.76 0.06
CA VAL A 32 1.30 -9.81 -0.28
C VAL A 32 2.17 -9.88 0.96
N SER A 33 3.44 -10.24 0.77
CA SER A 33 4.39 -10.26 1.88
C SER A 33 4.64 -8.86 2.47
N LEU A 34 5.02 -8.80 3.75
CA LEU A 34 5.42 -7.55 4.41
C LEU A 34 6.60 -6.87 3.67
N GLY A 35 7.54 -7.65 3.13
CA GLY A 35 8.67 -7.13 2.35
C GLY A 35 8.23 -6.43 1.06
N LEU A 36 7.28 -7.01 0.33
CA LEU A 36 6.68 -6.38 -0.85
C LEU A 36 5.87 -5.14 -0.47
N THR A 37 5.10 -5.22 0.62
CA THR A 37 4.34 -4.09 1.16
C THR A 37 5.25 -2.90 1.45
N ASN A 38 6.37 -3.13 2.15
CA ASN A 38 7.35 -2.09 2.42
C ASN A 38 7.94 -1.50 1.14
N THR A 39 8.19 -2.33 0.12
CA THR A 39 8.70 -1.86 -1.18
C THR A 39 7.70 -0.96 -1.89
N TYR A 40 6.41 -1.35 -1.92
CA TYR A 40 5.34 -0.54 -2.48
C TYR A 40 5.15 0.76 -1.70
N PHE A 41 5.09 0.67 -0.37
CA PHE A 41 4.91 1.83 0.51
C PHE A 41 6.04 2.85 0.32
N GLN A 42 7.30 2.39 0.31
CA GLN A 42 8.45 3.26 0.04
C GLN A 42 8.41 3.88 -1.36
N ARG A 43 7.91 3.16 -2.37
CA ARG A 43 7.76 3.71 -3.72
C ARG A 43 6.75 4.86 -3.75
N VAL A 44 5.59 4.71 -3.10
CA VAL A 44 4.57 5.77 -3.09
C VAL A 44 4.98 6.96 -2.22
N LEU A 45 5.71 6.74 -1.12
CA LEU A 45 6.33 7.81 -0.33
C LEU A 45 7.36 8.60 -1.14
N LYS A 46 8.27 7.92 -1.84
CA LYS A 46 9.29 8.56 -2.71
C LYS A 46 8.68 9.39 -3.83
N LYS A 47 7.50 9.00 -4.33
CA LYS A 47 6.75 9.74 -5.35
C LYS A 47 5.92 10.90 -4.77
N GLY A 48 5.83 11.03 -3.44
CA GLY A 48 5.03 12.05 -2.77
C GLY A 48 3.53 11.80 -2.85
N TRP A 49 3.11 10.58 -3.16
CA TRP A 49 1.70 10.21 -3.31
C TRP A 49 1.02 9.93 -1.96
N VAL A 50 1.81 9.50 -0.98
CA VAL A 50 1.40 9.25 0.40
C VAL A 50 2.37 10.01 1.31
N ARG A 51 1.90 10.45 2.48
CA ARG A 51 2.74 11.05 3.53
C ARG A 51 2.82 10.09 4.72
N ALA A 52 4.00 10.04 5.35
CA ALA A 52 4.25 9.26 6.57
C ALA A 52 3.99 10.11 7.82
#